data_AF-A0A251P4S8-F1
#
_entry.id   AF-A0A251P4S8-F1
#
_cell.length_a   1.000
_cell.length_b   1.000
_cell.length_c   1.000
_cell.angle_alpha   90.00
_cell.angle_beta   90.00
_cell.angle_gamma   90.00
#
_symmetry.space_group_name_H-M   'P 1'
#
loop_
_entity.id
_entity.type
_entity.pdbx_description
1 polymer ?
#
loop_
_entity_poly.entity_id
_entity_poly.type
_entity_poly.pdbx_seq_one_letter_code
_entity_poly.pdbx_strand_id
1 'polypeptide(L)'
;MLDADNLFLRNADELFQCGQFCAAFINPCIFHTGLFVLQPSMEVFKDMLHELKIGRDNPDGADQGFIGGYFPDLLDQPLFRAPPNGSKLNGTYRLPLGYQMDASYYYLRLHWSVPCGPNSVITFPGAPWLKPWYWWSWPVLPLGISWHAQRQQTLGYGAEMPVVLIQSLIYLGIIAMTRLARPNISKLCYRRSDKSITLIHTVLKMIAAWSIVAAYVVPFVLIPHTIHPLLGWSLYFLGTFALCFIAINALLLPMLPVLALWLGFLGVLFVMAFPWYPDGVIRALSVFAYAFCAAPFAWLSVVKVMSSIQAAVEREAYFPKIG
;
A
#
# COMPACT_ATOMS: atom_id res chain seq x y z
N MET A 1 4.88 22.13 14.79
CA MET A 1 5.49 21.08 13.96
C MET A 1 4.40 20.11 13.58
N LEU A 2 4.42 19.65 12.33
CA LEU A 2 3.44 18.70 11.79
C LEU A 2 4.15 17.77 10.82
N ASP A 3 4.06 16.46 11.03
CA ASP A 3 4.54 15.48 10.06
C ASP A 3 3.66 15.46 8.82
N ALA A 4 4.29 15.17 7.68
CA ALA A 4 3.65 15.13 6.37
C ALA A 4 2.58 14.05 6.23
N ASP A 5 2.51 13.10 7.16
CA ASP A 5 1.58 11.98 7.20
C ASP A 5 0.47 12.17 8.25
N ASN A 6 0.06 13.42 8.47
CA ASN A 6 -1.12 13.79 9.24
C ASN A 6 -2.26 14.26 8.33
N LEU A 7 -3.50 13.92 8.71
CA LEU A 7 -4.72 14.33 8.04
C LEU A 7 -5.66 15.02 9.04
N PHE A 8 -5.90 16.32 8.83
CA PHE A 8 -6.84 17.10 9.63
C PHE A 8 -8.28 16.84 9.16
N LEU A 9 -9.15 16.50 10.11
CA LEU A 9 -10.59 16.28 9.91
C LEU A 9 -11.41 17.56 10.13
N ARG A 10 -10.81 18.57 10.78
CA ARG A 10 -11.42 19.86 11.11
C ARG A 10 -10.36 20.95 11.21
N ASN A 11 -10.80 22.21 11.24
CA ASN A 11 -9.93 23.34 11.59
C ASN A 11 -9.32 23.12 12.98
N ALA A 12 -8.03 23.43 13.13
CA ALA A 12 -7.26 23.25 14.35
C ALA A 12 -6.53 24.53 14.80
N ASP A 13 -7.06 25.69 14.43
CA ASP A 13 -6.46 27.00 14.72
C ASP A 13 -6.39 27.27 16.24
N GLU A 14 -7.24 26.62 17.03
CA GLU A 14 -7.17 26.65 18.48
C GLU A 14 -5.83 26.15 19.04
N LEU A 15 -5.10 25.30 18.30
CA LEU A 15 -3.76 24.86 18.70
C LEU A 15 -2.77 26.02 18.81
N PHE A 16 -2.96 27.12 18.07
CA PHE A 16 -2.10 28.32 18.18
C PHE A 16 -2.31 29.10 19.49
N GLN A 17 -3.37 28.79 20.23
CA GLN A 17 -3.61 29.33 21.57
C GLN A 17 -2.84 28.53 22.65
N CYS A 18 -2.21 27.42 22.28
CA CYS A 18 -1.36 26.66 23.18
C CYS A 18 -0.06 27.41 23.48
N GLY A 19 0.51 27.21 24.67
CA GLY A 19 1.59 28.04 25.21
C GLY A 19 2.96 27.81 24.57
N GLN A 20 3.93 27.36 25.37
CA GLN A 20 5.33 27.20 24.95
C GLN A 20 5.60 25.86 24.27
N PHE A 21 4.98 24.78 24.76
CA PHE A 21 5.14 23.44 24.18
C PHE A 21 3.91 22.59 24.49
N CYS A 22 3.31 22.01 23.46
CA CYS A 22 2.14 21.16 23.61
C CYS A 22 2.18 20.00 22.64
N ALA A 23 1.99 18.78 23.13
CA ALA A 23 1.97 17.58 22.31
C ALA A 23 0.88 16.62 22.79
N ALA A 24 0.40 15.77 21.88
CA ALA A 24 -0.58 14.73 22.18
C ALA A 24 0.11 13.41 22.54
N PHE A 25 -0.52 12.64 23.42
CA PHE A 25 0.04 11.38 23.92
C PHE A 25 -0.36 10.18 23.05
N ILE A 26 0.61 9.37 22.59
CA ILE A 26 0.35 8.11 21.87
C ILE A 26 -0.03 6.98 22.82
N ASN A 27 0.52 7.03 24.03
CA ASN A 27 0.20 6.16 25.15
C ASN A 27 0.26 6.99 26.43
N PRO A 28 -0.15 6.46 27.59
CA PRO A 28 -0.19 7.25 28.83
C PRO A 28 1.13 7.87 29.29
N CYS A 29 2.29 7.44 28.76
CA CYS A 29 3.61 7.87 29.22
C CYS A 29 4.39 8.68 28.16
N ILE A 30 4.12 8.46 26.88
CA ILE A 30 4.93 8.99 25.76
C ILE A 30 4.05 9.88 24.89
N PHE A 31 4.50 11.10 24.64
CA PHE A 31 3.90 11.99 23.66
C PHE A 31 4.46 11.77 22.27
N HIS A 32 3.64 12.00 21.24
CA HIS A 32 4.05 11.85 19.85
C HIS A 32 4.71 13.11 19.32
N THR A 33 5.80 12.97 18.58
CA THR A 33 6.47 14.11 17.95
C THR A 33 5.92 14.47 16.59
N GLY A 34 5.01 13.70 15.99
CA GLY A 34 4.45 14.03 14.68
C GLY A 34 3.43 15.17 14.67
N LEU A 35 2.95 15.61 15.83
CA LEU A 35 2.20 16.85 15.98
C LEU A 35 2.48 17.47 17.34
N PHE A 36 3.09 18.66 17.32
CA PHE A 36 3.23 19.48 18.52
C PHE A 36 3.24 20.97 18.21
N VAL A 37 2.76 21.76 19.16
CA VAL A 37 2.83 23.21 19.15
C VAL A 37 4.08 23.62 19.95
N LEU A 38 4.82 24.60 19.45
CA LEU A 38 5.97 25.13 20.14
C LEU A 38 6.05 26.65 19.97
N GLN A 39 6.60 27.32 20.97
CA GLN A 39 7.08 28.69 20.85
C GLN A 39 8.57 28.65 20.46
N PRO A 40 8.96 29.19 19.29
CA PRO A 40 10.35 29.21 18.91
C PRO A 40 11.18 30.00 19.92
N SER A 41 12.28 29.41 20.38
CA SER A 41 13.22 30.03 21.31
C SER A 41 14.64 29.63 20.96
N MET A 42 15.52 30.62 20.81
CA MET A 42 16.94 30.40 20.56
C MET A 42 17.63 29.75 21.77
N GLU A 43 17.12 30.01 22.98
CA GLU A 43 17.63 29.40 24.21
C GLU A 43 17.35 27.90 24.20
N VAL A 44 16.09 27.51 24.02
CA VAL A 44 15.67 26.10 23.94
C VAL A 44 16.38 25.38 22.78
N PHE A 45 16.52 26.03 21.63
CA PHE A 45 17.23 25.43 20.48
C PHE A 45 18.71 25.18 20.78
N LYS A 46 19.43 26.16 21.35
CA LYS A 46 20.84 26.00 21.71
C LYS A 46 21.05 24.94 22.78
N ASP A 47 20.11 24.86 23.73
CA ASP A 47 20.12 23.86 24.78
C ASP A 47 19.88 22.45 24.23
N MET A 48 18.88 22.25 23.37
CA MET A 48 18.70 20.98 22.64
C MET A 48 19.95 20.58 21.84
N LEU A 49 20.63 21.52 21.18
CA LEU A 49 21.91 21.23 20.51
C LEU A 49 23.04 20.88 21.47
N HIS A 50 23.05 21.45 22.68
CA HIS A 50 24.01 21.09 23.71
C HIS A 50 23.77 19.67 24.22
N GLU A 51 22.50 19.32 24.47
CA GLU A 51 22.07 17.99 24.89
C GLU A 51 22.44 16.89 23.89
N LEU A 52 22.32 17.18 22.59
CA LEU A 52 22.80 16.28 21.53
C LEU A 52 24.33 16.08 21.59
N LYS A 53 25.10 17.14 21.88
CA LYS A 53 26.58 17.08 21.93
C LYS A 53 27.10 16.29 23.13
N ILE A 54 26.44 16.41 24.28
CA ILE A 54 26.83 15.69 25.49
C ILE A 54 26.31 14.24 25.51
N GLY A 55 25.58 13.84 24.47
CA GLY A 55 25.12 12.46 24.30
C GLY A 55 23.97 12.10 25.23
N ARG A 56 22.98 12.99 25.38
CA ARG A 56 21.72 12.66 26.06
C ARG A 56 21.18 11.34 25.55
N ASP A 57 20.70 10.49 26.45
CA ASP A 57 20.10 9.22 26.09
C ASP A 57 18.94 9.42 25.10
N ASN A 58 18.95 8.64 24.03
CA ASN A 58 17.96 8.70 22.96
C ASN A 58 17.59 7.26 22.54
N PRO A 59 16.58 6.66 23.20
CA PRO A 59 16.27 5.24 23.06
C PRO A 59 15.93 4.78 21.63
N ASP A 60 15.34 5.65 20.80
CA ASP A 60 14.97 5.33 19.42
C ASP A 60 15.95 5.88 18.37
N GLY A 61 16.94 6.66 18.79
CA GLY A 61 17.90 7.31 17.89
C GLY A 61 17.31 8.37 16.96
N ALA A 62 16.07 8.81 17.21
CA ALA A 62 15.31 9.72 16.36
C ALA A 62 14.80 10.94 17.17
N ASP A 63 13.92 11.72 16.56
CA ASP A 63 13.28 12.89 17.19
C ASP A 63 12.33 12.50 18.32
N GLN A 64 11.60 11.39 18.17
CA GLN A 64 10.62 10.91 19.14
C GLN A 64 11.25 10.60 20.52
N GLY A 65 12.39 9.92 20.56
CA GLY A 65 13.12 9.63 21.79
C GLY A 65 13.83 10.86 22.34
N PHE A 66 14.46 11.66 21.47
CA PHE A 66 15.19 12.85 21.89
C PHE A 66 14.26 13.92 22.48
N ILE A 67 13.23 14.33 21.75
CA ILE A 67 12.28 15.36 22.18
C ILE A 67 11.49 14.84 23.40
N GLY A 68 11.11 13.57 23.40
CA GLY A 68 10.48 12.89 24.54
C GLY A 68 11.30 13.02 25.82
N GLY A 69 12.61 12.73 25.75
CA GLY A 69 13.54 12.87 26.87
C GLY A 69 13.95 14.31 27.19
N TYR A 70 13.76 15.26 26.28
CA TYR A 70 14.04 16.68 26.50
C TYR A 70 12.90 17.39 27.23
N PHE A 71 11.63 16.98 27.00
CA PHE A 71 10.45 17.49 27.71
C PHE A 71 9.78 16.43 28.60
N PRO A 72 10.49 15.85 29.60
CA PRO A 72 9.96 14.74 30.40
C PRO A 72 8.74 15.16 31.23
N ASP A 73 8.70 16.41 31.69
CA ASP A 73 7.66 16.94 32.57
C ASP A 73 6.31 17.14 31.85
N LEU A 74 6.23 16.93 30.53
CA LEU A 74 4.98 17.09 29.77
C LEU A 74 3.89 16.15 30.29
N LEU A 75 4.27 14.98 30.81
CA LEU A 75 3.34 13.99 31.36
C LEU A 75 2.49 14.57 32.50
N ASP A 76 3.11 15.39 33.35
CA ASP A 76 2.49 15.98 34.54
C ASP A 76 1.75 17.29 34.25
N GLN A 77 1.79 17.78 33.01
CA GLN A 77 1.15 19.03 32.63
C GLN A 77 -0.39 18.90 32.52
N PRO A 78 -1.13 20.00 32.70
CA PRO A 78 -2.57 20.01 32.48
C PRO A 78 -2.94 19.72 31.01
N LEU A 79 -4.15 19.19 30.81
CA LEU A 79 -4.72 19.04 29.46
C LEU A 79 -5.06 20.42 28.89
N PHE A 80 -4.67 20.66 27.64
CA PHE A 80 -4.99 21.87 26.91
C PHE A 80 -6.50 22.03 26.75
N ARG A 81 -6.98 23.23 27.07
CA ARG A 81 -8.35 23.67 26.79
C ARG A 81 -8.28 25.07 26.21
N ALA A 82 -8.74 25.21 24.97
CA ALA A 82 -8.73 26.49 24.27
C ALA A 82 -9.55 27.55 25.03
N PRO A 83 -8.97 28.71 25.35
CA PRO A 83 -9.71 29.82 25.96
C PRO A 83 -10.80 30.35 25.03
N PRO A 84 -12.03 30.58 25.52
CA PRO A 84 -13.15 31.04 24.67
C PRO A 84 -12.94 32.44 24.09
N ASN A 85 -12.06 33.23 24.69
CA ASN A 85 -11.67 34.57 24.23
C ASN A 85 -10.54 34.55 23.18
N GLY A 86 -10.03 33.37 22.81
CA GLY A 86 -8.93 33.20 21.85
C GLY A 86 -7.55 33.64 22.37
N SER A 87 -7.40 33.93 23.67
CA SER A 87 -6.11 34.33 24.23
C SER A 87 -5.12 33.17 24.24
N LYS A 88 -3.84 33.46 24.00
CA LYS A 88 -2.78 32.47 24.11
C LYS A 88 -2.50 32.13 25.58
N LEU A 89 -2.41 30.85 25.90
CA LEU A 89 -2.01 30.37 27.22
C LEU A 89 -0.51 30.53 27.46
N ASN A 90 -0.10 30.51 28.73
CA ASN A 90 1.29 30.49 29.15
C ASN A 90 1.54 29.19 29.93
N GLY A 91 2.52 28.42 29.50
CA GLY A 91 2.90 27.12 30.04
C GLY A 91 3.00 26.04 28.96
N THR A 92 3.23 24.82 29.41
CA THR A 92 3.22 23.61 28.58
C THR A 92 1.95 22.81 28.87
N TYR A 93 1.40 22.15 27.85
CA TYR A 93 0.11 21.48 27.99
C TYR A 93 0.06 20.17 27.20
N ARG A 94 -0.68 19.19 27.73
CA ARG A 94 -0.98 17.96 26.99
C ARG A 94 -2.14 18.20 26.04
N LEU A 95 -1.97 17.88 24.77
CA LEU A 95 -3.08 17.93 23.82
C LEU A 95 -4.01 16.72 24.02
N PRO A 96 -5.34 16.89 23.82
CA PRO A 96 -6.28 15.78 23.76
C PRO A 96 -5.87 14.72 22.72
N LEU A 97 -6.16 13.44 23.01
CA LEU A 97 -5.84 12.30 22.14
C LEU A 97 -6.39 12.47 20.72
N GLY A 98 -7.49 13.20 20.55
CA GLY A 98 -8.07 13.50 19.25
C GLY A 98 -7.18 14.28 18.28
N TYR A 99 -6.09 14.92 18.74
CA TYR A 99 -5.05 15.52 17.87
C TYR A 99 -3.95 14.53 17.45
N GLN A 100 -4.04 13.27 17.88
CA GLN A 100 -3.11 12.19 17.55
C GLN A 100 -3.89 10.88 17.44
N MET A 101 -4.78 10.81 16.46
CA MET A 101 -5.55 9.60 16.18
C MET A 101 -4.72 8.66 15.31
N ASP A 102 -3.94 7.78 15.95
CA ASP A 102 -3.12 6.79 15.23
C ASP A 102 -4.00 5.85 14.40
N ALA A 103 -3.77 5.84 13.09
CA ALA A 103 -4.46 5.00 12.10
C ALA A 103 -4.41 3.50 12.45
N SER A 104 -3.37 3.04 13.14
CA SER A 104 -3.19 1.64 13.55
C SER A 104 -4.29 1.18 14.50
N TYR A 105 -4.73 2.04 15.43
CA TYR A 105 -5.84 1.73 16.33
C TYR A 105 -7.16 1.59 15.57
N TYR A 106 -7.37 2.40 14.53
CA TYR A 106 -8.51 2.24 13.65
C TYR A 106 -8.44 0.93 12.88
N TYR A 107 -7.29 0.51 12.37
CA TYR A 107 -7.21 -0.75 11.62
C TYR A 107 -7.52 -1.98 12.47
N LEU A 108 -7.30 -1.92 13.78
CA LEU A 108 -7.68 -2.99 14.72
C LEU A 108 -9.19 -3.03 15.01
N ARG A 109 -9.85 -1.88 15.08
CA ARG A 109 -11.27 -1.78 15.48
C ARG A 109 -12.25 -1.50 14.33
N LEU A 110 -11.74 -1.03 13.19
CA LEU A 110 -12.49 -0.51 12.03
C LEU A 110 -13.47 0.63 12.34
N HIS A 111 -13.37 1.22 13.53
CA HIS A 111 -14.08 2.42 13.91
C HIS A 111 -13.20 3.25 14.85
N TRP A 112 -13.45 4.57 14.90
CA TRP A 112 -12.79 5.43 15.88
C TRP A 112 -13.43 5.22 17.26
N SER A 113 -12.58 5.17 18.29
CA SER A 113 -13.01 5.18 19.70
C SER A 113 -12.07 6.11 20.46
N VAL A 114 -12.33 7.42 20.34
CA VAL A 114 -11.58 8.45 21.06
C VAL A 114 -12.45 8.86 22.26
N PRO A 115 -12.07 8.49 23.49
CA PRO A 115 -12.93 8.67 24.67
C PRO A 115 -13.05 10.14 25.10
N CYS A 116 -12.12 11.01 24.71
CA CYS A 116 -12.10 12.39 25.13
C CYS A 116 -11.61 13.34 24.02
N GLY A 117 -12.31 14.46 23.89
CA GLY A 117 -11.99 15.52 22.94
C GLY A 117 -12.52 15.28 21.51
N PRO A 118 -12.36 16.28 20.64
CA PRO A 118 -12.77 16.19 19.24
C PRO A 118 -11.84 15.27 18.42
N ASN A 119 -12.40 14.45 17.55
CA ASN A 119 -11.63 13.75 16.50
C ASN A 119 -11.07 14.77 15.50
N SER A 120 -9.80 15.13 15.62
CA SER A 120 -9.22 16.26 14.90
C SER A 120 -8.17 15.87 13.87
N VAL A 121 -7.21 15.01 14.24
CA VAL A 121 -6.07 14.70 13.37
C VAL A 121 -5.82 13.20 13.35
N ILE A 122 -5.85 12.61 12.17
CA ILE A 122 -5.41 11.23 11.94
C ILE A 122 -3.93 11.25 11.60
N THR A 123 -3.16 10.41 12.29
CA THR A 123 -1.72 10.26 12.04
C THR A 123 -1.46 8.88 11.48
N PHE A 124 -0.58 8.78 10.49
CA PHE A 124 -0.26 7.52 9.81
C PHE A 124 1.19 7.06 10.11
N PRO A 125 1.54 6.73 11.38
CA PRO A 125 2.93 6.46 11.79
C PRO A 125 3.49 5.14 11.25
N GLY A 126 2.68 4.36 10.53
CA GLY A 126 3.06 3.06 9.99
C GLY A 126 4.21 3.12 8.98
N ALA A 127 4.71 1.92 8.63
CA ALA A 127 5.83 1.76 7.73
C ALA A 127 5.65 2.51 6.39
N PRO A 128 6.74 2.93 5.72
CA PRO A 128 6.67 3.75 4.52
C PRO A 128 5.78 3.19 3.41
N TRP A 129 5.63 1.86 3.28
CA TRP A 129 4.79 1.21 2.26
C TRP A 129 3.30 1.07 2.65
N LEU A 130 2.93 1.42 3.88
CA LEU A 130 1.55 1.43 4.41
C LEU A 130 0.96 2.83 4.44
N LYS A 131 1.64 3.81 3.85
CA LYS A 131 1.20 5.19 3.85
C LYS A 131 -0.05 5.37 2.98
N PRO A 132 -0.93 6.31 3.33
CA PRO A 132 -2.27 6.37 2.77
C PRO A 132 -2.31 6.91 1.33
N TRP A 133 -1.24 7.54 0.84
CA TRP A 133 -1.18 8.10 -0.52
C TRP A 133 -1.01 7.07 -1.62
N TYR A 134 -0.74 5.80 -1.30
CA TYR A 134 -0.58 4.78 -2.31
C TYR A 134 -1.90 4.39 -2.97
N TRP A 135 -1.84 4.11 -4.26
CA TRP A 135 -2.99 3.65 -5.04
C TRP A 135 -3.54 2.30 -4.55
N TRP A 136 -2.75 1.47 -3.87
CA TRP A 136 -3.25 0.22 -3.27
C TRP A 136 -3.83 0.42 -1.87
N SER A 137 -3.80 1.64 -1.32
CA SER A 137 -4.16 1.92 0.07
C SER A 137 -5.58 1.47 0.41
N TRP A 138 -6.55 1.67 -0.47
CA TRP A 138 -7.90 1.15 -0.30
C TRP A 138 -8.18 0.03 -1.31
N PRO A 139 -8.81 -1.10 -0.91
CA PRO A 139 -9.41 -1.38 0.39
C PRO A 139 -8.44 -1.86 1.47
N VAL A 140 -7.17 -2.14 1.18
CA VAL A 140 -6.21 -2.79 2.10
C VAL A 140 -6.19 -2.14 3.50
N LEU A 141 -5.99 -0.83 3.54
CA LEU A 141 -6.01 0.06 4.69
C LEU A 141 -7.16 1.07 4.53
N PRO A 142 -8.31 0.85 5.19
CA PRO A 142 -9.55 1.56 4.85
C PRO A 142 -9.47 3.10 4.94
N LEU A 143 -8.63 3.66 5.83
CA LEU A 143 -8.44 5.10 5.97
C LEU A 143 -7.73 5.76 4.77
N GLY A 144 -7.15 4.98 3.86
CA GLY A 144 -6.63 5.49 2.59
C GLY A 144 -7.69 6.25 1.80
N ILE A 145 -8.96 5.85 1.88
CA ILE A 145 -10.04 6.57 1.19
C ILE A 145 -10.23 8.00 1.72
N SER A 146 -10.09 8.22 3.03
CA SER A 146 -10.21 9.54 3.64
C SER A 146 -9.07 10.45 3.20
N TRP A 147 -7.86 9.92 3.10
CA TRP A 147 -6.70 10.64 2.57
C TRP A 147 -6.93 11.05 1.10
N HIS A 148 -7.35 10.10 0.28
CA HIS A 148 -7.60 10.34 -1.14
C HIS A 148 -8.80 11.27 -1.40
N ALA A 149 -9.79 11.30 -0.50
CA ALA A 149 -10.88 12.27 -0.53
C ALA A 149 -10.37 13.70 -0.26
N GLN A 150 -9.53 13.90 0.77
CA GLN A 150 -8.94 15.21 1.05
C GLN A 150 -8.03 15.68 -0.08
N ARG A 151 -7.20 14.77 -0.61
CA ARG A 151 -6.35 15.06 -1.76
C ARG A 151 -7.16 15.49 -2.98
N GLN A 152 -8.28 14.82 -3.27
CA GLN A 152 -9.14 15.18 -4.40
C GLN A 152 -9.64 16.62 -4.29
N GLN A 153 -9.97 17.09 -3.08
CA GLN A 153 -10.47 18.43 -2.82
C GLN A 153 -9.37 19.51 -2.87
N THR A 154 -8.11 19.15 -2.62
CA THR A 154 -6.99 20.10 -2.46
C THR A 154 -6.07 20.13 -3.69
N LEU A 155 -5.48 18.99 -4.05
CA LEU A 155 -4.49 18.86 -5.12
C LEU A 155 -5.07 18.23 -6.39
N GLY A 156 -6.12 17.40 -6.26
CA GLY A 156 -6.65 16.59 -7.33
C GLY A 156 -5.70 15.46 -7.78
N TYR A 157 -5.94 14.96 -9.00
CA TYR A 157 -5.15 13.90 -9.65
C TYR A 157 -4.69 14.29 -11.06
N GLY A 158 -4.82 15.57 -11.43
CA GLY A 158 -4.61 16.03 -12.80
C GLY A 158 -3.20 15.78 -13.32
N ALA A 159 -2.19 15.86 -12.44
CA ALA A 159 -0.79 15.62 -12.79
C ALA A 159 -0.53 14.17 -13.24
N GLU A 160 -1.21 13.20 -12.63
CA GLU A 160 -1.04 11.79 -12.93
C GLU A 160 -1.95 11.27 -14.06
N MET A 161 -3.03 11.98 -14.38
CA MET A 161 -4.01 11.54 -15.40
C MET A 161 -3.41 11.24 -16.78
N PRO A 162 -2.48 12.03 -17.34
CA PRO A 162 -1.86 11.71 -18.62
C PRO A 162 -1.16 10.34 -18.61
N VAL A 163 -0.47 10.02 -17.52
CA VAL A 163 0.22 8.72 -17.38
C VAL A 163 -0.79 7.58 -17.30
N VAL A 164 -1.87 7.74 -16.55
CA VAL A 164 -2.96 6.76 -16.45
C VAL A 164 -3.59 6.48 -17.81
N LEU A 165 -3.87 7.53 -18.59
CA LEU A 165 -4.45 7.38 -19.94
C LEU A 165 -3.47 6.68 -20.90
N ILE A 166 -2.20 7.08 -20.91
CA ILE A 166 -1.17 6.45 -21.74
C ILE A 166 -1.02 4.97 -21.38
N GLN A 167 -0.92 4.63 -20.09
CA GLN A 167 -0.83 3.24 -19.64
C GLN A 167 -2.06 2.43 -20.05
N SER A 168 -3.27 3.00 -19.90
CA SER A 168 -4.51 2.35 -20.31
C SER A 168 -4.53 2.07 -21.81
N LEU A 169 -4.14 3.04 -22.64
CA LEU A 169 -4.05 2.89 -24.10
C LEU A 169 -3.00 1.85 -24.50
N ILE A 170 -1.84 1.83 -23.86
CA ILE A 170 -0.80 0.83 -24.10
C ILE A 170 -1.33 -0.57 -23.77
N TYR A 171 -1.96 -0.78 -22.62
CA TYR A 171 -2.48 -2.09 -22.23
C TYR A 171 -3.62 -2.56 -23.15
N LEU A 172 -4.53 -1.66 -23.56
CA LEU A 172 -5.57 -1.97 -24.55
C LEU A 172 -4.96 -2.31 -25.93
N GLY A 173 -3.94 -1.55 -26.34
CA GLY A 173 -3.18 -1.80 -27.55
C GLY A 173 -2.49 -3.17 -27.54
N ILE A 174 -1.87 -3.55 -26.42
CA ILE A 174 -1.27 -4.88 -26.22
C ILE A 174 -2.33 -5.97 -26.40
N ILE A 175 -3.49 -5.85 -25.77
CA ILE A 175 -4.57 -6.83 -25.87
C ILE A 175 -5.03 -6.96 -27.34
N ALA A 176 -5.25 -5.83 -28.02
CA ALA A 176 -5.68 -5.81 -29.42
C ALA A 176 -4.63 -6.43 -30.35
N MET A 177 -3.36 -6.02 -30.23
CA MET A 177 -2.26 -6.54 -31.05
C MET A 177 -2.03 -8.03 -30.83
N THR A 178 -2.11 -8.50 -29.58
CA THR A 178 -1.95 -9.92 -29.25
C THR A 178 -3.08 -10.77 -29.83
N ARG A 179 -4.31 -10.25 -29.96
CA ARG A 179 -5.41 -10.94 -30.65
C ARG A 179 -5.20 -11.02 -32.16
N LEU A 180 -4.58 -10.00 -32.75
CA LEU A 180 -4.34 -9.93 -34.20
C LEU A 180 -3.09 -10.71 -34.61
N ALA A 181 -2.11 -10.83 -33.72
CA ALA A 181 -0.93 -11.64 -33.94
C ALA A 181 -1.33 -13.13 -33.98
N ARG A 182 -0.98 -13.81 -35.08
CA ARG A 182 -1.13 -15.28 -35.13
C ARG A 182 -0.21 -15.90 -34.07
N PRO A 183 -0.66 -16.95 -33.36
CA PRO A 183 0.19 -17.68 -32.41
C PRO A 183 1.33 -18.35 -33.19
N ASN A 184 2.49 -17.71 -33.18
CA ASN A 184 3.72 -18.31 -33.68
C ASN A 184 4.41 -18.93 -32.48
N ILE A 185 4.28 -20.25 -32.31
CA ILE A 185 5.40 -20.97 -31.71
C ILE A 185 6.55 -20.70 -32.69
N SER A 186 7.55 -19.96 -32.23
CA SER A 186 8.81 -19.82 -32.95
C SER A 186 9.19 -21.21 -33.43
N LYS A 187 9.36 -21.39 -34.75
CA LYS A 187 9.93 -22.59 -35.36
C LYS A 187 11.33 -22.78 -34.75
N LEU A 188 11.41 -23.27 -33.53
CA LEU A 188 12.67 -23.64 -32.89
C LEU A 188 13.04 -24.95 -33.57
N CYS A 189 13.92 -24.83 -34.55
CA CYS A 189 14.35 -25.90 -35.45
C CYS A 189 14.66 -27.18 -34.67
N TYR A 190 13.72 -28.13 -34.69
CA TYR A 190 13.86 -29.38 -33.97
C TYR A 190 14.67 -30.37 -34.81
N ARG A 191 15.95 -30.48 -34.48
CA ARG A 191 16.76 -31.66 -34.83
C ARG A 191 17.71 -31.89 -33.67
N ARG A 192 17.50 -32.98 -32.90
CA ARG A 192 18.50 -33.81 -32.18
C ARG A 192 18.16 -34.15 -30.70
N SER A 193 18.25 -35.46 -30.40
CA SER A 193 18.52 -36.18 -29.12
C SER A 193 17.70 -35.87 -27.85
N ASP A 194 17.18 -36.93 -27.20
CA ASP A 194 16.36 -36.94 -25.97
C ASP A 194 16.82 -36.02 -24.82
N LYS A 195 18.13 -35.88 -24.58
CA LYS A 195 18.65 -35.02 -23.49
C LYS A 195 18.40 -33.53 -23.73
N SER A 196 18.20 -33.11 -24.98
CA SER A 196 17.86 -31.72 -25.32
C SER A 196 16.40 -31.40 -24.98
N ILE A 197 15.51 -32.41 -25.04
CA ILE A 197 14.07 -32.27 -24.85
C ILE A 197 13.75 -31.90 -23.39
N THR A 198 14.36 -32.60 -22.44
CA THR A 198 14.19 -32.32 -21.00
C THR A 198 14.71 -30.93 -20.60
N LEU A 199 15.80 -30.49 -21.22
CA LEU A 199 16.34 -29.14 -21.01
C LEU A 199 15.40 -28.07 -21.57
N ILE A 200 14.88 -28.28 -22.80
CA ILE A 200 13.91 -27.39 -23.44
C ILE A 200 12.62 -27.28 -22.59
N HIS A 201 12.10 -28.40 -22.08
CA HIS A 201 10.93 -28.39 -21.19
C HIS A 201 11.17 -27.54 -19.95
N THR A 202 12.35 -27.70 -19.34
CA THR A 202 12.71 -26.96 -18.11
C THR A 202 12.82 -25.46 -18.41
N VAL A 203 13.49 -25.08 -19.50
CA VAL A 203 13.63 -23.68 -19.92
C VAL A 203 12.27 -23.07 -20.22
N LEU A 204 11.39 -23.76 -20.95
CA LEU A 204 10.06 -23.25 -21.30
C LEU A 204 9.17 -23.06 -20.06
N LYS A 205 9.22 -23.98 -19.09
CA LYS A 205 8.54 -23.84 -17.79
C LYS A 205 9.06 -22.62 -17.01
N MET A 206 10.38 -22.41 -17.00
CA MET A 206 10.97 -21.23 -16.36
C MET A 206 10.55 -19.92 -17.04
N ILE A 207 10.56 -19.88 -18.39
CA ILE A 207 10.08 -18.72 -19.15
C ILE A 207 8.60 -18.44 -18.87
N ALA A 208 7.76 -19.48 -18.83
CA ALA A 208 6.35 -19.32 -18.51
C ALA A 208 6.16 -18.80 -17.07
N ALA A 209 6.86 -19.36 -16.10
CA ALA A 209 6.78 -18.91 -14.71
C ALA A 209 7.23 -17.44 -14.56
N TRP A 210 8.39 -17.08 -15.13
CA TRP A 210 8.91 -15.71 -15.06
C TRP A 210 8.04 -14.71 -15.83
N SER A 211 7.45 -15.10 -16.96
CA SER A 211 6.55 -14.21 -17.71
C SER A 211 5.26 -13.94 -16.94
N ILE A 212 4.70 -14.95 -16.26
CA ILE A 212 3.55 -14.77 -15.37
C ILE A 212 3.94 -13.88 -14.18
N VAL A 213 5.06 -14.14 -13.51
CA VAL A 213 5.52 -13.30 -12.37
C VAL A 213 5.71 -11.84 -12.82
N ALA A 214 6.40 -11.62 -13.94
CA ALA A 214 6.60 -10.28 -14.49
C ALA A 214 5.28 -9.58 -14.82
N ALA A 215 4.28 -10.32 -15.32
CA ALA A 215 2.95 -9.77 -15.62
C ALA A 215 2.24 -9.19 -14.39
N TYR A 216 2.51 -9.69 -13.17
CA TYR A 216 1.96 -9.14 -11.93
C TYR A 216 2.82 -8.05 -11.30
N VAL A 217 4.15 -8.13 -11.46
CA VAL A 217 5.10 -7.18 -10.85
C VAL A 217 5.19 -5.88 -11.64
N VAL A 218 5.27 -5.94 -12.97
CA VAL A 218 5.50 -4.76 -13.81
C VAL A 218 4.39 -3.70 -13.65
N PRO A 219 3.09 -4.03 -13.75
CA PRO A 219 2.04 -3.04 -13.56
C PRO A 219 2.09 -2.43 -12.16
N PHE A 220 2.40 -3.21 -11.11
CA PHE A 220 2.45 -2.70 -9.74
C PHE A 220 3.47 -1.56 -9.57
N VAL A 221 4.66 -1.72 -10.18
CA VAL A 221 5.77 -0.76 -10.10
C VAL A 221 5.53 0.46 -11.00
N LEU A 222 4.87 0.29 -12.14
CA LEU A 222 4.66 1.37 -13.12
C LEU A 222 3.51 2.32 -12.76
N ILE A 223 2.51 1.87 -12.00
CA ILE A 223 1.37 2.70 -11.63
C ILE A 223 1.86 3.83 -10.71
N PRO A 224 1.55 5.11 -11.00
CA PRO A 224 1.97 6.21 -10.15
C PRO A 224 1.42 6.04 -8.75
N HIS A 225 2.29 6.15 -7.74
CA HIS A 225 1.95 5.87 -6.34
C HIS A 225 0.71 6.63 -5.88
N THR A 226 0.53 7.86 -6.36
CA THR A 226 -0.37 8.85 -5.83
C THR A 226 -1.79 8.82 -6.39
N ILE A 227 -2.10 7.96 -7.36
CA ILE A 227 -3.43 7.97 -7.99
C ILE A 227 -4.53 7.42 -7.08
N HIS A 228 -5.78 7.80 -7.40
CA HIS A 228 -6.93 7.33 -6.64
C HIS A 228 -7.00 5.80 -6.60
N PRO A 229 -7.30 5.15 -5.46
CA PRO A 229 -7.18 3.70 -5.33
C PRO A 229 -8.03 2.89 -6.30
N LEU A 230 -9.26 3.33 -6.58
CA LEU A 230 -10.12 2.71 -7.59
C LEU A 230 -9.49 2.71 -8.99
N LEU A 231 -8.83 3.81 -9.37
CA LEU A 231 -8.12 3.91 -10.65
C LEU A 231 -6.85 3.04 -10.63
N GLY A 232 -6.13 3.03 -9.51
CA GLY A 232 -4.99 2.15 -9.26
C GLY A 232 -5.29 0.69 -9.50
N TRP A 233 -6.28 0.15 -8.78
CA TRP A 233 -6.68 -1.25 -8.95
C TRP A 233 -7.21 -1.54 -10.34
N SER A 234 -7.99 -0.64 -10.94
CA SER A 234 -8.49 -0.81 -12.32
C SER A 234 -7.34 -0.90 -13.32
N LEU A 235 -6.35 -0.02 -13.21
CA LEU A 235 -5.17 0.01 -14.06
C LEU A 235 -4.26 -1.19 -13.82
N TYR A 236 -4.13 -1.63 -12.57
CA TYR A 236 -3.41 -2.85 -12.20
C TYR A 236 -4.05 -4.08 -12.83
N PHE A 237 -5.36 -4.26 -12.69
CA PHE A 237 -6.07 -5.40 -13.29
C PHE A 237 -6.03 -5.37 -14.82
N LEU A 238 -6.11 -4.19 -15.43
CA LEU A 238 -5.96 -4.04 -16.88
C LEU A 238 -4.54 -4.41 -17.35
N GLY A 239 -3.50 -3.89 -16.68
CA GLY A 239 -2.11 -4.17 -17.02
C GLY A 239 -1.72 -5.63 -16.80
N THR A 240 -2.09 -6.21 -15.65
CA THR A 240 -1.85 -7.63 -15.36
C THR A 240 -2.56 -8.54 -16.35
N PHE A 241 -3.81 -8.22 -16.71
CA PHE A 241 -4.55 -8.94 -17.74
C PHE A 241 -3.86 -8.84 -19.11
N ALA A 242 -3.46 -7.63 -19.53
CA ALA A 242 -2.79 -7.41 -20.82
C ALA A 242 -1.48 -8.21 -20.92
N LEU A 243 -0.65 -8.19 -19.88
CA LEU A 243 0.63 -8.91 -19.87
C LEU A 243 0.46 -10.43 -19.73
N CYS A 244 -0.49 -10.90 -18.91
CA CYS A 244 -0.86 -12.32 -18.88
C CYS A 244 -1.38 -12.78 -20.24
N PHE A 245 -2.12 -11.93 -20.95
CA PHE A 245 -2.65 -12.23 -22.28
C PHE A 245 -1.53 -12.45 -23.31
N ILE A 246 -0.41 -11.71 -23.22
CA ILE A 246 0.80 -11.99 -24.01
C ILE A 246 1.30 -13.40 -23.72
N ALA A 247 1.51 -13.76 -22.45
CA ALA A 247 2.01 -15.09 -22.07
C ALA A 247 1.07 -16.21 -22.54
N ILE A 248 -0.24 -16.02 -22.40
CA ILE A 248 -1.28 -16.96 -22.86
C ILE A 248 -1.15 -17.22 -24.37
N ASN A 249 -1.03 -16.17 -25.19
CA ASN A 249 -1.00 -16.34 -26.64
C ASN A 249 0.38 -16.78 -27.16
N ALA A 250 1.47 -16.25 -26.59
CA ALA A 250 2.83 -16.58 -27.01
C ALA A 250 3.23 -18.02 -26.68
N LEU A 251 2.75 -18.55 -25.54
CA LEU A 251 3.07 -19.89 -25.05
C LEU A 251 1.89 -20.87 -25.17
N LEU A 252 0.78 -20.46 -25.81
CA LEU A 252 -0.46 -21.24 -25.97
C LEU A 252 -0.98 -21.84 -24.65
N LEU A 253 -0.88 -21.07 -23.56
CA LEU A 253 -1.30 -21.53 -22.24
C LEU A 253 -2.83 -21.46 -22.12
N PRO A 254 -3.43 -22.32 -21.28
CA PRO A 254 -4.85 -22.22 -21.00
C PRO A 254 -5.14 -20.92 -20.23
N MET A 255 -6.06 -20.10 -20.75
CA MET A 255 -6.37 -18.77 -20.21
C MET A 255 -6.84 -18.80 -18.76
N LEU A 256 -7.80 -19.68 -18.44
CA LEU A 256 -8.43 -19.72 -17.10
C LEU A 256 -7.42 -20.07 -15.99
N PRO A 257 -6.55 -21.10 -16.13
CA PRO A 257 -5.48 -21.35 -15.18
C PRO A 257 -4.49 -20.19 -14.99
N VAL A 258 -4.10 -19.47 -16.05
CA VAL A 258 -3.19 -18.31 -15.93
C VAL A 258 -3.87 -17.15 -15.18
N LEU A 259 -5.16 -16.92 -15.44
CA LEU A 259 -5.95 -15.86 -14.81
C LEU A 259 -6.55 -16.24 -13.45
N ALA A 260 -6.28 -17.44 -12.93
CA ALA A 260 -6.80 -17.87 -11.64
C ALA A 260 -6.31 -16.96 -10.49
N LEU A 261 -5.05 -16.52 -10.52
CA LEU A 261 -4.51 -15.57 -9.54
C LEU A 261 -5.14 -14.17 -9.68
N TRP A 262 -5.42 -13.74 -10.91
CA TRP A 262 -6.11 -12.47 -11.18
C TRP A 262 -7.51 -12.47 -10.55
N LEU A 263 -8.27 -13.55 -10.73
CA LEU A 263 -9.58 -13.74 -10.09
C LEU A 263 -9.45 -13.84 -8.57
N GLY A 264 -8.42 -14.53 -8.09
CA GLY A 264 -8.07 -14.65 -6.67
C GLY A 264 -7.87 -13.29 -6.02
N PHE A 265 -7.08 -12.41 -6.64
CA PHE A 265 -6.87 -11.04 -6.16
C PHE A 265 -8.14 -10.19 -6.22
N LEU A 266 -8.94 -10.31 -7.28
CA LEU A 266 -10.22 -9.59 -7.33
C LEU A 266 -11.13 -9.98 -6.15
N GLY A 267 -11.23 -11.29 -5.86
CA GLY A 267 -12.02 -11.76 -4.72
C GLY A 267 -11.44 -11.34 -3.36
N VAL A 268 -10.11 -11.32 -3.18
CA VAL A 268 -9.53 -10.85 -1.90
C VAL A 268 -9.80 -9.36 -1.67
N LEU A 269 -9.79 -8.54 -2.72
CA LEU A 269 -10.15 -7.13 -2.61
C LEU A 269 -11.62 -6.95 -2.25
N PHE A 270 -12.51 -7.79 -2.79
CA PHE A 270 -13.93 -7.78 -2.40
C PHE A 270 -14.11 -8.15 -0.93
N VAL A 271 -13.43 -9.20 -0.47
CA VAL A 271 -13.39 -9.57 0.96
C VAL A 271 -12.88 -8.39 1.78
N MET A 272 -11.76 -7.77 1.40
CA MET A 272 -11.20 -6.62 2.12
C MET A 272 -12.12 -5.38 2.12
N ALA A 273 -12.86 -5.14 1.05
CA ALA A 273 -13.75 -3.98 0.90
C ALA A 273 -15.10 -4.15 1.61
N PHE A 274 -15.40 -5.36 2.09
CA PHE A 274 -16.66 -5.65 2.74
C PHE A 274 -16.85 -4.79 4.01
N PRO A 275 -17.95 -4.02 4.13
CA PRO A 275 -18.07 -2.98 5.17
C PRO A 275 -18.53 -3.50 6.54
N TRP A 276 -19.02 -4.75 6.63
CA TRP A 276 -19.70 -5.25 7.83
C TRP A 276 -18.81 -6.08 8.76
N TYR A 277 -17.50 -5.88 8.70
CA TYR A 277 -16.64 -6.49 9.71
C TYR A 277 -16.81 -5.79 11.05
N PRO A 278 -16.98 -6.55 12.16
CA PRO A 278 -17.09 -5.96 13.49
C PRO A 278 -15.78 -5.31 13.95
N ASP A 279 -14.64 -5.86 13.53
CA ASP A 279 -13.31 -5.35 13.83
C ASP A 279 -12.28 -5.81 12.79
N GLY A 280 -11.06 -5.29 12.91
CA GLY A 280 -9.95 -5.57 12.01
C GLY A 280 -9.40 -6.98 12.11
N VAL A 281 -9.52 -7.63 13.26
CA VAL A 281 -9.06 -9.00 13.49
C VAL A 281 -9.95 -9.96 12.72
N ILE A 282 -11.27 -9.81 12.81
CA ILE A 282 -12.24 -10.64 12.07
C ILE A 282 -12.11 -10.41 10.57
N ARG A 283 -11.87 -9.17 10.13
CA ARG A 283 -11.53 -8.85 8.74
C ARG A 283 -10.27 -9.59 8.28
N ALA A 284 -9.19 -9.55 9.05
CA ALA A 284 -7.95 -10.25 8.73
C ALA A 284 -8.16 -11.77 8.66
N LEU A 285 -8.86 -12.36 9.64
CA LEU A 285 -9.21 -13.80 9.64
C LEU A 285 -10.04 -14.20 8.42
N SER A 286 -10.93 -13.32 7.95
CA SER A 286 -11.74 -13.56 6.75
C SER A 286 -10.89 -13.56 5.48
N VAL A 287 -9.91 -12.66 5.39
CA VAL A 287 -8.91 -12.65 4.30
C VAL A 287 -8.06 -13.93 4.35
N PHE A 288 -7.62 -14.37 5.52
CA PHE A 288 -6.90 -15.64 5.68
C PHE A 288 -7.76 -16.84 5.28
N ALA A 289 -9.02 -16.89 5.70
CA ALA A 289 -9.95 -17.96 5.33
C ALA A 289 -10.18 -17.99 3.81
N TYR A 290 -10.36 -16.83 3.18
CA TYR A 290 -10.45 -16.73 1.72
C TYR A 290 -9.18 -17.26 1.03
N ALA A 291 -8.00 -16.83 1.48
CA ALA A 291 -6.73 -17.29 0.92
C ALA A 291 -6.53 -18.80 1.08
N PHE A 292 -6.88 -19.34 2.24
CA PHE A 292 -6.85 -20.79 2.52
C PHE A 292 -7.77 -21.56 1.57
N CYS A 293 -9.02 -21.09 1.38
CA CYS A 293 -9.96 -21.71 0.46
C CYS A 293 -9.55 -21.56 -1.02
N ALA A 294 -8.88 -20.47 -1.39
CA ALA A 294 -8.42 -20.21 -2.75
C ALA A 294 -7.14 -20.97 -3.11
N ALA A 295 -6.30 -21.33 -2.12
CA ALA A 295 -4.99 -21.95 -2.34
C ALA A 295 -5.03 -23.27 -3.15
N PRO A 296 -5.96 -24.23 -2.90
CA PRO A 296 -6.08 -25.43 -3.73
C PRO A 296 -6.37 -25.11 -5.20
N PHE A 297 -7.22 -24.12 -5.48
CA PHE A 297 -7.56 -23.71 -6.85
C PHE A 297 -6.38 -23.04 -7.55
N ALA A 298 -5.62 -22.21 -6.83
CA ALA A 298 -4.38 -21.63 -7.32
C ALA A 298 -3.35 -22.74 -7.65
N TRP A 299 -3.18 -23.71 -6.75
CA TRP A 299 -2.28 -24.85 -6.97
C TRP A 299 -2.67 -25.69 -8.18
N LEU A 300 -3.95 -26.06 -8.29
CA LEU A 300 -4.47 -26.78 -9.46
C LEU A 300 -4.26 -26.00 -10.76
N SER A 301 -4.35 -24.67 -10.71
CA SER A 301 -4.11 -23.82 -11.87
C SER A 301 -2.63 -23.83 -12.28
N VAL A 302 -1.70 -23.76 -11.33
CA VAL A 302 -0.25 -23.91 -11.59
C VAL A 302 0.05 -25.28 -12.20
N VAL A 303 -0.50 -26.36 -11.64
CA VAL A 303 -0.32 -27.72 -12.19
C VAL A 303 -0.86 -27.81 -13.62
N LYS A 304 -2.03 -27.23 -13.90
CA LYS A 304 -2.60 -27.18 -15.25
C LYS A 304 -1.69 -26.43 -16.22
N VAL A 305 -1.18 -25.25 -15.86
CA VAL A 305 -0.22 -24.49 -16.69
C VAL A 305 1.02 -25.33 -17.00
N MET A 306 1.63 -25.95 -15.98
CA MET A 306 2.83 -26.78 -16.15
C MET A 306 2.58 -28.01 -17.03
N SER A 307 1.40 -28.64 -16.89
CA SER A 307 1.00 -29.79 -17.70
C SER A 307 0.70 -29.41 -19.15
N SER A 308 0.11 -28.24 -19.41
CA SER A 308 -0.14 -27.75 -20.77
C SER A 308 1.15 -27.46 -21.53
N ILE A 309 2.17 -26.92 -20.85
CA ILE A 309 3.51 -26.74 -21.44
C ILE A 309 4.12 -28.08 -21.82
N GLN A 310 4.01 -29.07 -20.92
CA GLN A 310 4.51 -30.43 -21.17
C GLN A 310 3.82 -31.05 -22.40
N ALA A 311 2.49 -31.00 -22.47
CA ALA A 311 1.70 -31.55 -23.57
C ALA A 311 1.95 -30.84 -24.91
N ALA A 312 2.18 -29.51 -24.89
CA ALA A 312 2.46 -28.74 -26.09
C ALA A 312 3.80 -29.15 -26.75
N VAL A 313 4.84 -29.36 -25.95
CA VAL A 313 6.16 -29.78 -26.48
C VAL A 313 6.15 -31.24 -26.94
N GLU A 314 5.48 -32.13 -26.22
CA GLU A 314 5.32 -33.53 -26.65
C GLU A 314 4.58 -33.61 -27.99
N ARG A 315 3.51 -32.83 -28.18
CA ARG A 315 2.77 -32.79 -29.46
C ARG A 315 3.65 -32.38 -30.63
N GLU A 316 4.58 -31.43 -30.44
CA GLU A 316 5.53 -31.04 -31.49
C GLU A 316 6.62 -32.10 -31.75
N ALA A 317 7.01 -32.89 -30.75
CA ALA A 317 7.99 -33.95 -30.91
C ALA A 317 7.46 -35.16 -31.71
N TYR A 318 6.14 -35.45 -31.64
CA TYR A 318 5.51 -36.61 -32.29
C TYR A 318 4.95 -36.35 -33.70
N PHE A 319 4.81 -35.10 -34.14
CA PHE A 319 4.41 -34.79 -35.53
C PHE A 319 5.65 -34.52 -36.40
N PRO A 320 6.15 -35.50 -37.19
CA PRO A 320 7.08 -35.18 -38.26
C PRO A 320 6.33 -34.30 -39.26
N LYS A 321 6.90 -33.15 -39.61
CA LYS A 321 6.41 -32.36 -40.74
C LYS A 321 6.46 -33.26 -41.98
N ILE A 322 5.29 -33.61 -42.50
CA ILE A 322 5.18 -34.09 -43.88
C ILE A 322 5.69 -32.94 -44.75
N GLY A 323 6.70 -33.25 -45.56
CA GLY A 323 7.40 -32.30 -46.44
C GLY A 323 6.48 -31.66 -47.48
#